data_AF-A0A7J6TSK1-F1
#
_entry.id   AF-A0A7J6TSK1-F1
#
_cell.length_a   1.000
_cell.length_b   1.000
_cell.length_c   1.000
_cell.angle_alpha   90.00
_cell.angle_beta   90.00
_cell.angle_gamma   90.00
#
_symmetry.space_group_name_H-M   'P 1'
#
loop_
_entity.id
_entity.type
_entity.pdbx_description
1 polymer ?
#
loop_
_entity_poly.entity_id
_entity_poly.type
_entity_poly.pdbx_seq_one_letter_code
_entity_poly.pdbx_strand_id
1 'polypeptide(L)'
;GPNATLDMSKVDLSDLLPNNVIVAVTVTATSSAGSGVRLPARENAELLANITAANDLADCKNDIMIFLQGQMAKHAPNLNSLLGAPLAARLISSAGGVDKLAIMPSQNIEHVGAQKKQLSGMGASSAVSLKQGLIWQSDIVVMT
;
A
#
# COMPACT_ATOMS: atom_id res chain seq x y z
N GLY A 1 20.28 -24.98 31.41
CA GLY A 1 19.17 -24.01 31.40
C GLY A 1 19.67 -22.72 30.80
N PRO A 2 18.98 -22.13 29.81
CA PRO A 2 19.48 -20.85 29.33
C PRO A 2 18.37 -19.89 28.87
N ASN A 3 18.23 -18.80 29.63
CA ASN A 3 17.80 -17.52 29.09
C ASN A 3 18.87 -17.02 28.10
N ALA A 4 18.87 -17.54 26.87
CA ALA A 4 19.63 -16.96 25.77
C ALA A 4 18.87 -15.71 25.31
N THR A 5 19.16 -14.58 25.96
CA THR A 5 18.77 -13.24 25.53
C THR A 5 19.22 -13.07 24.08
N LEU A 6 18.28 -12.91 23.14
CA LEU A 6 18.61 -12.58 21.76
C LEU A 6 19.26 -11.19 21.79
N ASP A 7 20.57 -11.14 21.59
CA ASP A 7 21.32 -9.88 21.63
C ASP A 7 21.09 -9.14 20.31
N MET A 8 20.24 -8.12 20.35
CA MET A 8 19.84 -7.32 19.18
C MET A 8 21.05 -6.64 18.50
N SER A 9 22.17 -6.48 19.22
CA SER A 9 23.42 -5.95 18.66
C SER A 9 24.10 -6.91 17.65
N LYS A 10 23.68 -8.18 17.60
CA LYS A 10 24.23 -9.21 16.69
C LYS A 10 23.37 -9.46 15.46
N VAL A 11 22.22 -8.80 15.33
CA VAL A 11 21.33 -8.91 14.17
C VAL A 11 21.77 -7.88 13.13
N ASP A 12 22.13 -8.34 11.93
CA ASP A 12 22.44 -7.44 10.82
C ASP A 12 21.15 -6.99 10.13
N LEU A 13 20.92 -5.69 10.08
CA LEU A 13 19.74 -5.05 9.50
C LEU A 13 20.10 -4.11 8.33
N SER A 14 21.37 -4.10 7.93
CA SER A 14 21.92 -3.18 6.93
C SER A 14 21.25 -3.32 5.56
N ASP A 15 20.75 -4.52 5.24
CA ASP A 15 20.08 -4.82 3.97
C ASP A 15 18.61 -4.36 3.93
N LEU A 16 18.01 -4.06 5.09
CA LEU A 16 16.58 -3.73 5.20
C LEU A 16 16.34 -2.27 5.59
N LEU A 17 17.24 -1.66 6.36
CA LEU A 17 17.03 -0.36 6.98
C LEU A 17 18.27 0.54 6.84
N PRO A 18 18.10 1.87 6.69
CA PRO A 18 19.22 2.80 6.71
C PRO A 18 19.85 2.89 8.12
N ASN A 19 21.16 3.20 8.19
CA ASN A 19 21.94 3.20 9.43
C ASN A 19 21.34 4.03 10.59
N ASN A 20 20.72 5.17 10.29
CA ASN A 20 20.08 6.01 11.32
C ASN A 20 18.88 5.30 11.98
N VAL A 21 18.15 4.48 11.23
CA VAL A 21 17.01 3.70 11.73
C VAL A 21 17.52 2.51 12.54
N ILE A 22 18.60 1.86 12.11
CA ILE A 22 19.23 0.74 12.83
C ILE A 22 19.61 1.18 14.26
N VAL A 23 20.33 2.29 14.40
CA VAL A 23 20.73 2.83 15.72
C VAL A 23 19.51 3.13 16.59
N ALA A 24 18.48 3.74 16.01
CA ALA A 24 17.25 4.06 16.73
C ALA A 24 16.52 2.81 17.23
N VAL A 25 16.40 1.77 16.39
CA VAL A 25 15.78 0.48 16.72
C VAL A 25 16.59 -0.27 17.77
N THR A 26 17.92 -0.31 17.67
CA THR A 26 18.77 -0.97 18.67
C THR A 26 18.65 -0.29 20.04
N VAL A 27 18.72 1.05 20.10
CA VAL A 27 18.60 1.81 21.36
C VAL A 27 17.22 1.63 21.99
N THR A 28 16.14 1.70 21.18
CA THR A 28 14.78 1.48 21.69
C THR A 28 14.57 0.03 22.11
N ALA A 29 15.09 -0.96 21.38
CA ALA A 29 15.02 -2.36 21.77
C ALA A 29 15.71 -2.60 23.12
N THR A 30 16.90 -2.02 23.35
CA THR A 30 17.62 -2.16 24.62
C THR A 30 16.96 -1.41 25.78
N SER A 31 16.39 -0.22 25.54
CA SER A 31 15.81 0.63 26.60
C SER A 31 14.31 0.41 26.86
N SER A 32 13.62 -0.38 26.03
CA SER A 32 12.17 -0.60 26.18
C SER A 32 11.81 -1.44 27.41
N ALA A 33 10.67 -1.14 28.03
CA ALA A 33 10.17 -1.84 29.22
C ALA A 33 9.85 -3.34 28.99
N GLY A 34 9.81 -3.79 27.74
CA GLY A 34 9.64 -5.21 27.36
C GLY A 34 10.95 -5.94 27.06
N SER A 35 12.11 -5.28 27.18
CA SER A 35 13.43 -5.85 26.94
C SER A 35 13.68 -7.02 27.91
N GLY A 36 13.48 -8.26 27.41
CA GLY A 36 13.68 -9.50 28.16
C GLY A 36 12.42 -10.35 28.39
N VAL A 37 11.22 -9.82 28.16
CA VAL A 37 9.98 -10.62 28.22
C VAL A 37 9.80 -11.34 26.89
N ARG A 38 10.11 -12.64 26.86
CA ARG A 38 9.84 -13.45 25.67
C ARG A 38 8.36 -13.77 25.59
N LEU A 39 7.79 -13.61 24.40
CA LEU A 39 6.48 -14.14 24.08
C LEU A 39 6.48 -15.66 24.34
N PRO A 40 5.37 -16.23 24.85
CA PRO A 40 5.25 -17.67 25.01
C PRO A 40 5.46 -18.36 23.67
N ALA A 41 6.07 -19.55 23.68
CA ALA A 41 6.51 -20.24 22.46
C ALA A 41 5.38 -20.41 21.43
N ARG A 42 4.14 -20.59 21.90
CA ARG A 42 2.93 -20.67 21.06
C ARG A 42 2.66 -19.37 20.31
N GLU A 43 2.63 -18.24 21.01
CA GLU A 43 2.31 -16.93 20.42
C GLU A 43 3.42 -16.48 19.47
N ASN A 44 4.69 -16.74 19.82
CA ASN A 44 5.81 -16.44 18.92
C ASN A 44 5.74 -17.27 17.62
N ALA A 45 5.33 -18.54 17.70
CA ALA A 45 5.15 -19.39 16.53
C ALA A 45 3.97 -18.92 15.65
N GLU A 46 2.85 -18.54 16.26
CA GLU A 46 1.68 -17.98 15.56
C GLU A 46 2.04 -16.64 14.87
N LEU A 47 2.78 -15.76 15.54
CA LEU A 47 3.26 -14.50 14.95
C LEU A 47 4.21 -14.74 13.78
N LEU A 48 5.19 -15.65 13.92
CA LEU A 48 6.11 -15.97 12.83
C LEU A 48 5.36 -16.54 11.62
N ALA A 49 4.39 -17.42 11.83
CA ALA A 49 3.55 -17.95 10.77
C ALA A 49 2.76 -16.85 10.04
N ASN A 50 2.18 -15.90 10.79
CA ASN A 50 1.47 -14.76 10.22
C ASN A 50 2.38 -13.82 9.42
N ILE A 51 3.62 -13.60 9.90
CA ILE A 51 4.63 -12.78 9.19
C ILE A 51 5.01 -13.45 7.87
N THR A 52 5.28 -14.76 7.87
CA THR A 52 5.57 -15.50 6.63
C THR A 52 4.41 -15.41 5.65
N ALA A 53 3.17 -15.63 6.10
CA ALA A 53 1.99 -15.51 5.24
C ALA A 53 1.80 -14.08 4.69
N ALA A 54 2.12 -13.05 5.47
CA ALA A 54 2.08 -11.67 5.02
C ALA A 54 3.15 -11.37 3.94
N ASN A 55 4.34 -11.95 4.07
CA ASN A 55 5.39 -11.85 3.05
C ASN A 55 4.98 -12.56 1.76
N ASP A 56 4.46 -13.79 1.85
CA ASP A 56 3.98 -14.53 0.68
C ASP A 56 2.88 -13.76 -0.07
N LEU A 57 1.99 -13.08 0.68
CA LEU A 57 0.96 -12.22 0.10
C LEU A 57 1.56 -10.97 -0.58
N ALA A 58 2.61 -10.38 -0.01
CA ALA A 58 3.31 -9.25 -0.60
C ALA A 58 4.01 -9.64 -1.91
N ASP A 59 4.64 -10.82 -1.95
CA ASP A 59 5.29 -11.36 -3.14
C ASP A 59 4.27 -11.66 -4.24
N CYS A 60 3.16 -12.34 -3.90
CA CYS A 60 2.06 -12.58 -4.83
C CYS A 60 1.47 -11.28 -5.40
N LYS A 61 1.29 -10.26 -4.56
CA LYS A 61 0.87 -8.93 -5.00
C LYS A 61 1.88 -8.34 -6.00
N ASN A 62 3.18 -8.50 -5.77
CA ASN A 62 4.22 -8.01 -6.66
C ASN A 62 4.17 -8.71 -8.03
N ASP A 63 4.01 -10.02 -8.06
CA ASP A 63 3.86 -10.80 -9.30
C ASP A 63 2.66 -10.35 -10.12
N ILE A 64 1.52 -10.10 -9.46
CA ILE A 64 0.32 -9.55 -10.09
C ILE A 64 0.60 -8.16 -10.66
N MET A 65 1.35 -7.31 -9.95
CA MET A 65 1.69 -5.96 -10.42
C MET A 65 2.57 -6.01 -11.67
N ILE A 66 3.56 -6.90 -11.71
CA ILE A 66 4.42 -7.10 -12.88
C ILE A 66 3.59 -7.59 -14.07
N PHE A 67 2.73 -8.59 -13.85
CA PHE A 67 1.84 -9.09 -14.89
C PHE A 67 0.91 -7.98 -15.42
N LEU A 68 0.31 -7.21 -14.52
CA LEU A 68 -0.59 -6.10 -14.84
C LEU A 68 0.12 -5.01 -15.65
N GLN A 69 1.35 -4.64 -15.29
CA GLN A 69 2.16 -3.69 -16.07
C GLN A 69 2.39 -4.19 -17.51
N GLY A 70 2.74 -5.47 -17.67
CA GLY A 70 2.93 -6.08 -18.99
C GLY A 70 1.65 -6.11 -19.84
N GLN A 71 0.50 -6.39 -19.23
CA GLN A 71 -0.79 -6.39 -19.95
C GLN A 71 -1.25 -4.97 -20.30
N MET A 72 -1.13 -4.03 -19.37
CA MET A 72 -1.52 -2.64 -19.59
C MET A 72 -0.67 -1.97 -20.69
N ALA A 73 0.63 -2.26 -20.75
CA ALA A 73 1.50 -1.78 -21.82
C ALA A 73 1.07 -2.29 -23.21
N LYS A 74 0.48 -3.49 -23.30
CA LYS A 74 -0.02 -4.07 -24.56
C LYS A 74 -1.41 -3.58 -24.94
N HIS A 75 -2.33 -3.52 -23.98
CA HIS A 75 -3.75 -3.27 -24.25
C HIS A 75 -4.14 -1.79 -24.15
N ALA A 76 -3.48 -1.00 -23.30
CA ALA A 76 -3.81 0.40 -23.09
C ALA A 76 -2.53 1.25 -22.84
N PRO A 77 -1.61 1.33 -23.82
CA PRO A 77 -0.32 2.02 -23.66
C PRO A 77 -0.45 3.51 -23.32
N ASN A 78 -1.46 4.18 -23.88
CA ASN A 78 -1.71 5.60 -23.65
C ASN A 78 -2.15 5.86 -22.20
N LEU A 79 -3.11 5.07 -21.70
CA LEU A 79 -3.58 5.20 -20.32
C LEU A 79 -2.51 4.78 -19.32
N ASN A 80 -1.72 3.75 -19.65
CA ASN A 80 -0.58 3.34 -18.84
C ASN A 80 0.46 4.45 -18.70
N SER A 81 0.76 5.17 -19.78
CA SER A 81 1.72 6.28 -19.78
C SER A 81 1.19 7.51 -19.04
N LEU A 82 -0.13 7.72 -19.03
CA LEU A 82 -0.76 8.87 -18.39
C LEU A 82 -0.99 8.67 -16.88
N LEU A 83 -1.50 7.50 -16.47
CA LEU A 83 -1.96 7.26 -15.10
C LEU A 83 -1.12 6.21 -14.35
N GLY A 84 -0.25 5.49 -15.04
CA GLY A 84 0.39 4.28 -14.53
C GLY A 84 -0.55 3.06 -14.57
N ALA A 85 0.05 1.87 -14.66
CA ALA A 85 -0.67 0.60 -14.76
C ALA A 85 -1.76 0.38 -13.69
N PRO A 86 -1.50 0.58 -12.38
CA PRO A 86 -2.48 0.26 -11.35
C PRO A 86 -3.70 1.19 -11.39
N LEU A 87 -3.50 2.48 -11.63
CA LEU A 87 -4.60 3.44 -11.66
C LEU A 87 -5.41 3.30 -12.96
N ALA A 88 -4.74 3.12 -14.09
CA ALA A 88 -5.39 2.90 -15.38
C ALA A 88 -6.23 1.62 -15.39
N ALA A 89 -5.72 0.51 -14.84
CA ALA A 89 -6.47 -0.74 -14.73
C ALA A 89 -7.72 -0.59 -13.84
N ARG A 90 -7.60 0.14 -12.71
CA ARG A 90 -8.74 0.45 -11.84
C ARG A 90 -9.77 1.33 -12.54
N LEU A 91 -9.34 2.30 -13.34
CA LEU A 91 -10.24 3.16 -14.11
C LEU A 91 -11.02 2.35 -15.15
N ILE A 92 -10.33 1.52 -15.94
CA ILE A 92 -10.93 0.62 -16.94
C ILE A 92 -11.92 -0.34 -16.27
N SER A 93 -11.53 -0.96 -15.15
CA SER A 93 -12.39 -1.89 -14.41
C SER A 93 -13.63 -1.17 -13.85
N SER A 94 -13.48 0.03 -13.30
CA SER A 94 -14.58 0.81 -12.73
C SER A 94 -15.53 1.36 -13.80
N ALA A 95 -15.02 1.65 -14.99
CA ALA A 95 -15.82 2.02 -16.16
C ALA A 95 -16.53 0.81 -16.81
N GLY A 96 -16.14 -0.42 -16.45
CA GLY A 96 -16.73 -1.66 -16.97
C GLY A 96 -16.15 -2.11 -18.32
N GLY A 97 -14.91 -1.71 -18.63
CA GLY A 97 -14.18 -2.11 -19.84
C GLY A 97 -13.62 -0.93 -20.64
N VAL A 98 -12.65 -1.22 -21.52
CA VAL A 98 -11.98 -0.20 -22.34
C VAL A 98 -12.96 0.44 -23.33
N ASP A 99 -13.84 -0.34 -23.94
CA ASP A 99 -14.83 0.17 -24.89
C ASP A 99 -15.79 1.17 -24.25
N LYS A 100 -16.28 0.84 -23.04
CA LYS A 100 -17.15 1.73 -22.26
C LYS A 100 -16.42 2.99 -21.81
N LEU A 101 -15.15 2.87 -21.44
CA LEU A 101 -14.33 4.00 -21.08
C LEU A 101 -14.08 4.92 -22.29
N ALA A 102 -13.89 4.37 -23.49
CA ALA A 102 -13.62 5.14 -24.71
C ALA A 102 -14.79 6.03 -25.16
N ILE A 103 -16.04 5.61 -24.92
CA ILE A 103 -17.24 6.39 -25.23
C ILE A 103 -17.73 7.26 -24.06
N MET A 104 -17.11 7.13 -22.88
CA MET A 104 -17.53 7.85 -21.69
C MET A 104 -17.17 9.34 -21.82
N PRO A 105 -18.10 10.28 -21.58
CA PRO A 105 -17.78 11.70 -21.62
C PRO A 105 -16.83 12.08 -20.46
N SER A 106 -15.98 13.08 -20.68
CA SER A 106 -14.94 13.51 -19.73
C SER A 106 -15.47 13.79 -18.32
N GLN A 107 -16.62 14.45 -18.21
CA GLN A 107 -17.27 14.72 -16.94
C GLN A 107 -17.63 13.43 -16.19
N ASN A 108 -18.05 12.38 -16.89
CA ASN A 108 -18.33 11.10 -16.23
C ASN A 108 -17.03 10.43 -15.78
N ILE A 109 -15.98 10.47 -16.61
CA ILE A 109 -14.65 9.92 -16.29
C ILE A 109 -14.12 10.51 -14.98
N GLU A 110 -14.30 11.81 -14.75
CA GLU A 110 -13.88 12.50 -13.52
C GLU A 110 -14.55 11.96 -12.26
N HIS A 111 -15.78 11.49 -12.38
CA HIS A 111 -16.56 10.95 -11.27
C HIS A 111 -16.46 9.42 -11.17
N VAL A 112 -15.73 8.74 -12.07
CA VAL A 112 -15.55 7.28 -12.01
C VAL A 112 -14.82 6.89 -10.73
N GLY A 113 -15.41 5.96 -10.00
CA GLY A 113 -14.87 5.47 -8.73
C GLY A 113 -14.95 6.49 -7.58
N ALA A 114 -15.68 7.60 -7.75
CA ALA A 114 -15.98 8.52 -6.66
C ALA A 114 -16.87 7.83 -5.63
N GLN A 115 -16.27 7.36 -4.54
CA GLN A 115 -17.01 6.92 -3.37
C GLN A 115 -17.47 8.17 -2.60
N LYS A 116 -18.72 8.20 -2.12
CA LYS A 116 -19.15 9.23 -1.15
C LYS A 116 -18.32 9.05 0.12
N LYS A 117 -17.20 9.75 0.24
CA LYS A 117 -16.48 9.88 1.50
C LYS A 117 -17.32 10.81 2.38
N GLN A 118 -18.28 10.23 3.09
CA GLN A 118 -18.96 10.94 4.17
C GLN A 118 -17.89 11.19 5.23
N LEU A 119 -17.41 12.44 5.30
CA LEU A 119 -16.57 12.89 6.40
C LEU A 119 -17.43 12.73 7.67
N SER A 120 -17.19 11.67 8.43
CA SER A 120 -17.83 11.48 9.73
C SER A 120 -17.16 12.45 10.70
N GLY A 121 -17.65 13.69 10.71
CA GLY A 121 -17.18 14.78 11.55
C GLY A 121 -18.31 15.77 11.75
N MET A 122 -18.89 15.77 12.95
CA MET A 122 -19.90 16.72 13.38
C MET A 122 -19.37 18.16 13.24
N GLY A 123 -20.04 19.00 12.44
CA GLY A 123 -20.01 20.44 12.67
C GLY A 123 -19.66 21.40 11.52
N ALA A 124 -19.43 20.96 10.28
CA ALA A 124 -19.17 21.90 9.19
C ALA A 124 -20.25 21.83 8.09
N SER A 125 -21.13 22.82 8.06
CA SER A 125 -22.09 23.16 7.01
C SER A 125 -21.41 23.67 5.73
N SER A 126 -20.32 23.02 5.33
CA SER A 126 -19.58 23.27 4.09
C SER A 126 -18.95 21.95 3.63
N ALA A 127 -19.74 20.88 3.62
CA ALA A 127 -19.38 19.66 2.92
C ALA A 127 -19.43 19.93 1.40
N VAL A 128 -18.44 20.66 0.89
CA VAL A 128 -18.01 20.46 -0.50
C VAL A 128 -17.62 18.99 -0.54
N SER A 129 -18.55 18.16 -0.98
CA SER A 129 -18.23 16.80 -1.35
C SER A 129 -17.22 16.95 -2.48
N LEU A 130 -15.94 16.86 -2.15
CA LEU A 130 -14.89 16.66 -3.14
C LEU A 130 -15.21 15.31 -3.76
N LYS A 131 -16.01 15.32 -4.84
CA LYS A 131 -16.36 14.16 -5.65
C LYS A 131 -15.11 13.77 -6.43
N GLN A 132 -14.06 13.38 -5.72
CA GLN A 132 -12.78 13.07 -6.32
C GLN A 132 -12.82 11.61 -6.75
N GLY A 133 -13.08 11.39 -8.04
CA GLY A 133 -12.95 10.08 -8.67
C GLY A 133 -11.50 9.62 -8.73
N LEU A 134 -11.28 8.45 -9.34
CA LEU A 134 -9.96 7.80 -9.39
C LEU A 134 -8.87 8.69 -10.01
N ILE A 135 -9.22 9.56 -10.97
CA ILE A 135 -8.26 10.43 -11.65
C ILE A 135 -7.55 11.41 -10.70
N TRP A 136 -8.14 11.73 -9.55
CA TRP A 136 -7.54 12.60 -8.54
C TRP A 136 -6.41 11.92 -7.75
N GLN A 137 -6.27 10.60 -7.87
CA GLN A 137 -5.14 9.85 -7.33
C GLN A 137 -3.93 9.82 -8.29
N SER A 138 -4.07 10.42 -9.48
CA SER A 138 -2.97 10.47 -10.44
C SER A 138 -1.94 11.52 -10.06
N ASP A 139 -0.67 11.22 -10.30
CA ASP A 139 0.43 12.14 -10.02
C ASP A 139 0.29 13.46 -10.78
N ILE A 140 -0.27 13.39 -12.00
CA ILE A 140 -0.49 14.57 -12.85
C ILE A 140 -1.37 15.62 -12.15
N VAL A 141 -2.44 15.18 -11.48
CA VAL A 141 -3.36 16.09 -10.79
C VAL A 141 -2.77 16.54 -9.46
N VAL A 142 -2.06 15.68 -8.74
CA VAL A 142 -1.40 16.03 -7.46
C VAL A 142 -0.28 17.06 -7.65
N MET A 143 0.35 17.07 -8.83
CA MET A 143 1.42 18.01 -9.18
C MET A 143 0.96 19.39 -9.67
N THR A 144 -0.34 19.59 -9.92
CA THR A 144 -0.92 20.85 -10.42
C THR A 144 -1.46 21.70 -9.28
#